data_AF-A0A5N6UF27-F1
#
_entry.id   AF-A0A5N6UF27-F1
#
_cell.length_a   1.000
_cell.length_b   1.000
_cell.length_c   1.000
_cell.angle_alpha   90.00
_cell.angle_beta   90.00
_cell.angle_gamma   90.00
#
_symmetry.space_group_name_H-M   'P 1'
#
loop_
_entity.id
_entity.type
_entity.pdbx_description
1 polymer ?
#
loop_
_entity_poly.entity_id
_entity_poly.type
_entity_poly.pdbx_seq_one_letter_code
_entity_poly.pdbx_strand_id
1 'polypeptide(L)'
;MDSIEKLPAKKGDRQGNEGLRIAQPTGSHDGSLLPTHNEKASLRRNRLFRIDTAGESGRSGIHPIHFFRVCLKSTCTLSMLVNVLWPFVPAAIVIHFARPDLHIWIFALNYIAMVPSANLLGFAGGELAKKLPKVFGVLLETTLSSVVEIVLFMVLIHNDNNGNLIPVIQAAILGSVLANLLLCLGLCFFFGGMGREHQSFHEAVSEVGTGLLLVAGFGLLIPSAFFSALSANSSKTTITNEVLSQSTLVISRATAVILLVAFLMYLVYNLHSHHSIFDEVLELDEHKDEDREEEMKRAKLTLVECFVAISVSLACVCMSAVFLVQEIEHIVHERGVSDNFMGLILVPLVEKAAEHLTAIDEAWDNQINFALFHCLGPSIQTALLNAPLAVLVGWGLGKEMGLNFEIFMIVLVVLSILVVGNFLRDGKSNWLEGGLCVLIYVIIAVTTWYYPQIEPEGASIHHEA
;
A
#
# COMPACT_ATOMS: atom_id res chain seq x y z
N MET A 1 -21.62 -17.00 -84.15
CA MET A 1 -20.66 -17.74 -83.31
C MET A 1 -21.32 -17.93 -81.94
N ASP A 2 -22.46 -18.63 -81.87
CA ASP A 2 -22.61 -20.12 -81.89
C ASP A 2 -22.00 -20.75 -80.64
N SER A 3 -22.65 -21.57 -79.79
CA SER A 3 -23.95 -22.29 -79.77
C SER A 3 -24.30 -22.56 -78.29
N ILE A 4 -25.52 -22.41 -77.75
CA ILE A 4 -26.71 -23.31 -77.70
C ILE A 4 -26.45 -24.80 -77.42
N GLU A 5 -26.92 -25.29 -76.24
CA GLU A 5 -27.55 -26.62 -76.04
C GLU A 5 -28.37 -26.62 -74.72
N LYS A 6 -29.71 -26.41 -74.74
CA LYS A 6 -30.87 -27.36 -74.76
C LYS A 6 -31.18 -28.18 -73.47
N LEU A 7 -32.20 -27.67 -72.76
CA LEU A 7 -33.38 -28.30 -72.07
C LEU A 7 -33.70 -29.79 -72.34
N PRO A 8 -34.44 -30.50 -71.41
CA PRO A 8 -35.91 -30.45 -71.45
C PRO A 8 -36.67 -30.53 -70.10
N ALA A 9 -37.92 -30.06 -70.16
CA ALA A 9 -38.97 -30.17 -69.15
C ALA A 9 -40.13 -31.10 -69.62
N LYS A 10 -40.84 -31.72 -68.67
CA LYS A 10 -42.25 -32.25 -68.68
C LYS A 10 -42.42 -33.13 -67.42
N LYS A 11 -43.55 -33.33 -66.73
CA LYS A 11 -45.01 -33.03 -66.79
C LYS A 11 -45.52 -33.49 -65.39
N GLY A 12 -46.38 -32.81 -64.63
CA GLY A 12 -47.85 -32.87 -64.76
C GLY A 12 -48.54 -33.57 -63.55
N ASP A 13 -49.28 -32.78 -62.76
CA ASP A 13 -50.63 -33.00 -62.20
C ASP A 13 -50.99 -34.05 -61.10
N ARG A 14 -51.71 -33.52 -60.07
CA ARG A 14 -52.90 -34.04 -59.30
C ARG A 14 -52.79 -34.62 -57.87
N GLN A 15 -53.52 -33.92 -56.98
CA GLN A 15 -54.53 -34.34 -55.98
C GLN A 15 -54.16 -35.23 -54.78
N GLY A 16 -54.65 -34.81 -53.59
CA GLY A 16 -55.07 -35.71 -52.51
C GLY A 16 -54.82 -35.17 -51.10
N ASN A 17 -55.87 -34.68 -50.44
CA ASN A 17 -55.85 -34.20 -49.05
C ASN A 17 -56.23 -35.32 -48.06
N GLU A 18 -55.67 -35.22 -46.85
CA GLU A 18 -56.14 -35.74 -45.54
C GLU A 18 -56.21 -37.25 -45.21
N GLY A 19 -55.55 -37.60 -44.10
CA GLY A 19 -55.71 -38.87 -43.38
C GLY A 19 -54.88 -38.90 -42.09
N LEU A 20 -55.48 -38.52 -40.96
CA LEU A 20 -54.93 -38.54 -39.60
C LEU A 20 -54.94 -39.97 -39.02
N ARG A 21 -53.81 -40.52 -38.52
CA ARG A 21 -53.76 -41.50 -37.39
C ARG A 21 -52.33 -41.88 -36.93
N ILE A 22 -52.00 -41.45 -35.70
CA ILE A 22 -51.34 -42.12 -34.55
C ILE A 22 -50.24 -43.17 -34.81
N ALA A 23 -48.98 -42.86 -34.40
CA ALA A 23 -48.14 -43.63 -33.44
C ALA A 23 -46.68 -43.10 -33.39
N GLN A 24 -46.14 -42.89 -32.18
CA GLN A 24 -44.72 -42.59 -31.85
C GLN A 24 -43.82 -43.85 -31.98
N PRO A 25 -42.46 -43.80 -31.82
CA PRO A 25 -41.50 -42.68 -31.66
C PRO A 25 -40.21 -42.82 -32.52
N THR A 26 -39.29 -41.85 -32.34
CA THR A 26 -37.82 -41.82 -32.57
C THR A 26 -37.32 -40.92 -33.71
N GLY A 27 -36.40 -40.01 -33.36
CA GLY A 27 -35.46 -39.38 -34.30
C GLY A 27 -35.47 -37.85 -34.40
N SER A 28 -34.62 -37.22 -33.58
CA SER A 28 -33.68 -36.13 -33.92
C SER A 28 -34.12 -34.78 -34.54
N HIS A 29 -33.64 -33.73 -33.84
CA HIS A 29 -33.09 -32.44 -34.29
C HIS A 29 -33.99 -31.25 -34.69
N ASP A 30 -33.72 -30.18 -33.94
CA ASP A 30 -33.77 -28.73 -34.21
C ASP A 30 -35.10 -28.00 -34.38
N GLY A 31 -35.28 -27.01 -33.49
CA GLY A 31 -36.07 -25.83 -33.78
C GLY A 31 -36.93 -25.28 -32.65
N SER A 32 -36.35 -24.88 -31.51
CA SER A 32 -36.94 -23.76 -30.75
C SER A 32 -35.87 -22.87 -30.12
N LEU A 33 -35.64 -21.74 -30.78
CA LEU A 33 -35.01 -20.56 -30.21
C LEU A 33 -35.95 -19.99 -29.14
N LEU A 34 -35.77 -20.42 -27.90
CA LEU A 34 -36.21 -19.68 -26.73
C LEU A 34 -34.96 -19.35 -25.91
N PRO A 35 -34.73 -18.07 -25.54
CA PRO A 35 -33.66 -17.76 -24.63
C PRO A 35 -34.01 -18.38 -23.27
N THR A 36 -33.27 -19.41 -22.87
CA THR A 36 -33.26 -19.87 -21.48
C THR A 36 -32.73 -18.72 -20.63
N HIS A 37 -33.66 -18.02 -19.99
CA HIS A 37 -33.36 -16.99 -19.01
C HIS A 37 -32.59 -17.67 -17.88
N ASN A 38 -31.27 -17.49 -17.87
CA ASN A 38 -30.38 -18.02 -16.85
C ASN A 38 -30.75 -17.32 -15.53
N GLU A 39 -31.36 -18.06 -14.60
CA GLU A 39 -31.65 -17.63 -13.22
C GLU A 39 -30.35 -17.42 -12.41
N LYS A 40 -29.50 -16.49 -12.85
CA LYS A 40 -28.35 -15.98 -12.08
C LYS A 40 -28.23 -14.45 -12.13
N ALA A 41 -29.25 -13.75 -12.61
CA ALA A 41 -29.27 -12.28 -12.66
C ALA A 41 -30.14 -11.62 -11.58
N SER A 42 -30.80 -12.38 -10.70
CA SER A 42 -31.79 -11.86 -9.73
C SER A 42 -31.41 -12.04 -8.26
N LEU A 43 -30.14 -11.84 -7.89
CA LEU A 43 -29.75 -11.61 -6.49
C LEU A 43 -28.70 -10.50 -6.34
N ARG A 44 -28.87 -9.39 -7.07
CA ARG A 44 -28.18 -8.12 -6.79
C ARG A 44 -28.91 -7.40 -5.64
N ARG A 45 -28.78 -7.93 -4.43
CA ARG A 45 -29.28 -7.31 -3.20
C ARG A 45 -28.15 -7.28 -2.17
N ASN A 46 -27.74 -6.06 -1.80
CA ASN A 46 -26.79 -5.69 -0.75
C ASN A 46 -26.27 -6.85 0.11
N ARG A 47 -25.03 -7.29 -0.15
CA ARG A 47 -24.29 -8.17 0.76
C ARG A 47 -22.89 -7.62 0.99
N LEU A 48 -22.80 -6.67 1.91
CA LEU A 48 -21.52 -6.19 2.48
C LEU A 48 -20.77 -7.32 3.25
N PHE A 49 -21.42 -8.47 3.47
CA PHE A 49 -20.93 -9.57 4.32
C PHE A 49 -21.10 -10.94 3.64
N ARG A 50 -20.65 -11.09 2.39
CA ARG A 50 -20.45 -12.45 1.83
C ARG A 50 -19.00 -12.84 2.12
N ILE A 51 -18.82 -13.88 2.93
CA ILE A 51 -17.50 -14.50 3.15
C ILE A 51 -17.14 -15.19 1.83
N ASP A 52 -16.01 -14.82 1.25
CA ASP A 52 -15.52 -15.49 0.05
C ASP A 52 -14.93 -16.84 0.43
N THR A 53 -15.37 -17.89 -0.27
CA THR A 53 -14.92 -19.26 -0.04
C THR A 53 -13.49 -19.50 -0.49
N ALA A 54 -12.92 -18.60 -1.30
CA ALA A 54 -11.55 -18.70 -1.77
C ALA A 54 -10.53 -18.73 -0.62
N GLY A 55 -10.78 -18.01 0.48
CA GLY A 55 -9.88 -17.96 1.64
C GLY A 55 -10.08 -19.07 2.70
N GLU A 56 -11.04 -19.98 2.55
CA GLU A 56 -11.40 -20.93 3.62
C GLU A 56 -10.34 -22.02 3.84
N SER A 57 -10.01 -22.28 5.11
CA SER A 57 -9.05 -23.33 5.52
C SER A 57 -9.67 -24.74 5.50
N GLY A 58 -11.02 -24.82 5.50
CA GLY A 58 -11.76 -26.08 5.62
C GLY A 58 -11.65 -26.75 7.01
N ARG A 59 -10.95 -26.11 7.95
CA ARG A 59 -10.72 -26.56 9.33
C ARG A 59 -11.51 -25.69 10.31
N SER A 60 -11.98 -26.28 11.41
CA SER A 60 -12.61 -25.55 12.52
C SER A 60 -11.68 -25.53 13.75
N GLY A 61 -11.58 -24.38 14.41
CA GLY A 61 -10.76 -24.19 15.62
C GLY A 61 -9.32 -23.75 15.37
N ILE A 62 -8.49 -23.86 16.41
CA ILE A 62 -7.07 -23.50 16.41
C ILE A 62 -6.25 -24.78 16.53
N HIS A 63 -5.33 -25.03 15.61
CA HIS A 63 -4.35 -26.10 15.78
C HIS A 63 -2.93 -25.50 15.84
N PRO A 64 -2.33 -25.38 17.04
CA PRO A 64 -1.12 -24.58 17.24
C PRO A 64 0.08 -25.04 16.40
N ILE A 65 0.31 -26.35 16.28
CA ILE A 65 1.44 -26.89 15.50
C ILE A 65 1.28 -26.56 14.00
N HIS A 66 0.04 -26.61 13.51
CA HIS A 66 -0.23 -26.29 12.12
C HIS A 66 -0.19 -24.78 11.87
N PHE A 67 -0.74 -24.00 12.80
CA PHE A 67 -0.65 -22.54 12.81
C PHE A 67 0.80 -22.07 12.68
N PHE A 68 1.69 -22.51 13.57
CA PHE A 68 3.12 -22.14 13.50
C PHE A 68 3.78 -22.60 12.21
N ARG A 69 3.46 -23.81 11.71
CA ARG A 69 4.00 -24.29 10.44
C ARG A 69 3.56 -23.43 9.25
N VAL A 70 2.30 -23.00 9.24
CA VAL A 70 1.76 -22.13 8.18
C VAL A 70 2.41 -20.75 8.25
N CYS A 71 2.49 -20.14 9.44
CA CYS A 71 3.16 -18.85 9.63
C CYS A 71 4.65 -18.90 9.23
N LEU A 72 5.36 -20.00 9.51
CA LEU A 72 6.77 -20.15 9.16
C LEU A 72 6.99 -20.42 7.67
N LYS A 73 6.10 -21.17 7.02
CA LYS A 73 6.19 -21.47 5.59
C LYS A 73 5.81 -20.26 4.74
N SER A 74 4.97 -19.38 5.27
CA SER A 74 4.41 -18.18 4.64
C SER A 74 3.73 -18.44 3.29
N THR A 75 3.20 -17.38 2.65
CA THR A 75 2.68 -17.43 1.28
C THR A 75 3.82 -17.55 0.29
N CYS A 76 4.87 -16.74 0.40
CA CYS A 76 5.91 -16.67 -0.62
C CYS A 76 7.33 -16.96 -0.14
N THR A 77 8.23 -17.22 -1.08
CA THR A 77 9.63 -17.57 -0.80
C THR A 77 10.38 -16.44 -0.10
N LEU A 78 10.15 -15.19 -0.51
CA LEU A 78 10.73 -14.01 0.12
C LEU A 78 10.26 -13.85 1.57
N SER A 79 8.95 -13.98 1.81
CA SER A 79 8.38 -13.93 3.15
C SER A 79 8.88 -15.08 4.04
N MET A 80 9.09 -16.27 3.47
CA MET A 80 9.69 -17.41 4.18
C MET A 80 11.14 -17.14 4.59
N LEU A 81 11.93 -16.47 3.73
CA LEU A 81 13.32 -16.10 4.06
C LEU A 81 13.38 -15.09 5.21
N VAL A 82 12.43 -14.15 5.26
CA VAL A 82 12.34 -13.17 6.36
C VAL A 82 12.09 -13.85 7.70
N ASN A 83 11.42 -15.01 7.74
CA ASN A 83 11.20 -15.74 8.99
C ASN A 83 12.51 -16.24 9.65
N VAL A 84 13.65 -16.25 8.93
CA VAL A 84 14.97 -16.49 9.54
C VAL A 84 15.36 -15.40 10.56
N LEU A 85 14.76 -14.20 10.46
CA LEU A 85 15.04 -13.07 11.34
C LEU A 85 14.27 -13.11 12.67
N TRP A 86 13.36 -14.07 12.88
CA TRP A 86 12.60 -14.18 14.15
C TRP A 86 13.45 -14.20 15.43
N PRO A 87 14.66 -14.79 15.48
CA PRO A 87 15.53 -14.75 16.67
C PRO A 87 15.93 -13.32 17.10
N PHE A 88 15.86 -12.33 16.20
CA PHE A 88 16.15 -10.93 16.54
C PHE A 88 15.07 -10.31 17.44
N VAL A 89 13.82 -10.76 17.37
CA VAL A 89 12.72 -10.26 18.21
C VAL A 89 12.99 -10.49 19.71
N PRO A 90 13.20 -11.73 20.20
CA PRO A 90 13.54 -11.93 21.61
C PRO A 90 14.90 -11.34 21.97
N ALA A 91 15.88 -11.31 21.05
CA ALA A 91 17.18 -10.70 21.32
C ALA A 91 17.06 -9.18 21.57
N ALA A 92 16.24 -8.48 20.78
CA ALA A 92 15.97 -7.06 20.93
C ALA A 92 15.31 -6.76 22.29
N ILE A 93 14.32 -7.56 22.68
CA ILE A 93 13.65 -7.44 23.99
C ILE A 93 14.66 -7.64 25.14
N VAL A 94 15.47 -8.70 25.06
CA VAL A 94 16.45 -9.01 26.12
C VAL A 94 17.48 -7.90 26.25
N ILE A 95 18.03 -7.39 25.14
CA ILE A 95 19.07 -6.35 25.19
C ILE A 95 18.50 -5.02 25.68
N HIS A 96 17.29 -4.66 25.27
CA HIS A 96 16.61 -3.46 25.77
C HIS A 96 16.52 -3.44 27.31
N PHE A 97 16.17 -4.56 27.94
CA PHE A 97 16.07 -4.64 29.40
C PHE A 97 17.38 -4.97 30.12
N ALA A 98 18.27 -5.76 29.52
CA ALA A 98 19.50 -6.23 30.17
C ALA A 98 20.65 -5.23 30.08
N ARG A 99 20.73 -4.48 28.98
CA ARG A 99 21.84 -3.56 28.65
C ARG A 99 21.30 -2.28 28.00
N PRO A 100 20.60 -1.42 28.78
CA PRO A 100 20.08 -0.14 28.31
C PRO A 100 21.17 0.85 27.90
N ASP A 101 22.44 0.57 28.21
CA ASP A 101 23.61 1.36 27.81
C ASP A 101 23.99 1.20 26.34
N LEU A 102 23.47 0.19 25.65
CA LEU A 102 23.85 -0.15 24.27
C LEU A 102 22.84 0.37 23.24
N HIS A 103 22.58 1.68 23.23
CA HIS A 103 21.61 2.37 22.36
C HIS A 103 21.64 1.92 20.88
N ILE A 104 22.84 1.81 20.30
CA ILE A 104 23.02 1.41 18.89
C ILE A 104 22.57 -0.03 18.64
N TRP A 105 22.87 -0.94 19.57
CA TRP A 105 22.47 -2.34 19.44
C TRP A 105 20.98 -2.50 19.68
N ILE A 106 20.40 -1.74 20.61
CA ILE A 106 18.95 -1.69 20.82
C ILE A 106 18.27 -1.22 19.53
N PHE A 107 18.74 -0.12 18.94
CA PHE A 107 18.21 0.39 17.67
C PHE A 107 18.34 -0.66 16.55
N ALA A 108 19.53 -1.19 16.30
CA ALA A 108 19.78 -2.11 15.20
C ALA A 108 19.03 -3.43 15.32
N LEU A 109 18.93 -3.99 16.53
CA LEU A 109 18.20 -5.24 16.76
C LEU A 109 16.69 -5.04 16.62
N ASN A 110 16.13 -3.95 17.14
CA ASN A 110 14.72 -3.63 16.96
C ASN A 110 14.39 -3.33 15.49
N TYR A 111 15.29 -2.67 14.77
CA TYR A 111 15.15 -2.42 13.33
C TYR A 111 15.05 -3.74 12.55
N ILE A 112 15.93 -4.71 12.82
CA ILE A 112 15.87 -6.02 12.18
C ILE A 112 14.64 -6.81 12.65
N ALA A 113 14.28 -6.73 13.94
CA ALA A 113 13.14 -7.44 14.53
C ALA A 113 11.77 -6.97 14.01
N MET A 114 11.67 -5.71 13.56
CA MET A 114 10.45 -5.19 12.94
C MET A 114 10.11 -5.92 11.63
N VAL A 115 11.11 -6.28 10.83
CA VAL A 115 10.90 -6.92 9.50
C VAL A 115 10.12 -8.24 9.59
N PRO A 116 10.51 -9.26 10.38
CA PRO A 116 9.73 -10.50 10.50
C PRO A 116 8.37 -10.31 11.18
N SER A 117 8.29 -9.36 12.12
CA SER A 117 7.05 -9.07 12.83
C SER A 117 6.01 -8.44 11.87
N ALA A 118 6.43 -7.47 11.06
CA ALA A 118 5.61 -6.83 10.04
C ALA A 118 5.24 -7.83 8.93
N ASN A 119 6.16 -8.71 8.56
CA ASN A 119 5.91 -9.76 7.55
C ASN A 119 4.79 -10.72 8.00
N LEU A 120 4.78 -11.12 9.27
CA LEU A 120 3.67 -11.91 9.83
C LEU A 120 2.35 -11.12 9.86
N LEU A 121 2.40 -9.81 10.11
CA LEU A 121 1.22 -8.94 10.06
C LEU A 121 0.64 -8.86 8.64
N GLY A 122 1.48 -8.61 7.63
CA GLY A 122 1.09 -8.59 6.22
C GLY A 122 0.51 -9.93 5.77
N PHE A 123 1.20 -11.04 6.04
CA PHE A 123 0.71 -12.39 5.73
C PHE A 123 -0.65 -12.69 6.36
N ALA A 124 -0.81 -12.41 7.66
CA ALA A 124 -2.07 -12.67 8.35
C ALA A 124 -3.20 -11.72 7.90
N GLY A 125 -2.85 -10.48 7.55
CA GLY A 125 -3.73 -9.48 6.95
C GLY A 125 -4.25 -9.93 5.58
N GLY A 126 -3.36 -10.39 4.69
CA GLY A 126 -3.73 -10.94 3.39
C GLY A 126 -4.60 -12.20 3.49
N GLU A 127 -4.29 -13.13 4.40
CA GLU A 127 -5.13 -14.31 4.66
C GLU A 127 -6.53 -13.92 5.20
N LEU A 128 -6.64 -12.82 5.95
CA LEU A 128 -7.93 -12.26 6.35
C LEU A 128 -8.64 -11.57 5.18
N ALA A 129 -7.92 -10.82 4.36
CA ALA A 129 -8.45 -10.12 3.18
C ALA A 129 -9.09 -11.09 2.18
N LYS A 130 -8.49 -12.26 1.94
CA LYS A 130 -9.02 -13.34 1.08
C LYS A 130 -10.35 -13.93 1.56
N LYS A 131 -10.76 -13.68 2.81
CA LYS A 131 -12.04 -14.14 3.38
C LYS A 131 -13.14 -13.06 3.33
N LEU A 132 -12.79 -11.85 2.92
CA LEU A 132 -13.65 -10.68 2.88
C LEU A 132 -13.96 -10.28 1.42
N PRO A 133 -14.97 -9.42 1.16
CA PRO A 133 -15.16 -8.85 -0.16
C PRO A 133 -13.88 -8.16 -0.65
N LYS A 134 -13.48 -8.36 -1.91
CA LYS A 134 -12.11 -8.08 -2.39
C LYS A 134 -11.61 -6.68 -2.05
N VAL A 135 -12.31 -5.65 -2.50
CA VAL A 135 -11.93 -4.24 -2.26
C VAL A 135 -11.89 -3.93 -0.76
N PHE A 136 -12.84 -4.45 0.02
CA PHE A 136 -12.85 -4.24 1.46
C PHE A 136 -11.70 -4.99 2.16
N GLY A 137 -11.38 -6.19 1.71
CA GLY A 137 -10.26 -7.00 2.21
C GLY A 137 -8.92 -6.28 2.00
N VAL A 138 -8.67 -5.81 0.78
CA VAL A 138 -7.42 -5.08 0.47
C VAL A 138 -7.34 -3.75 1.22
N LEU A 139 -8.45 -3.01 1.34
CA LEU A 139 -8.48 -1.80 2.17
C LEU A 139 -8.21 -2.09 3.66
N LEU A 140 -8.78 -3.17 4.20
CA LEU A 140 -8.57 -3.59 5.58
C LEU A 140 -7.11 -3.98 5.82
N GLU A 141 -6.52 -4.77 4.92
CA GLU A 141 -5.11 -5.14 4.94
C GLU A 141 -4.22 -3.89 4.93
N THR A 142 -4.46 -2.98 4.00
CA THR A 142 -3.76 -1.68 3.90
C THR A 142 -3.86 -0.91 5.22
N THR A 143 -5.06 -0.86 5.83
CA THR A 143 -5.27 -0.20 7.12
C THR A 143 -4.52 -0.89 8.26
N LEU A 144 -4.50 -2.23 8.33
CA LEU A 144 -3.77 -2.96 9.37
C LEU A 144 -2.28 -2.64 9.33
N SER A 145 -1.71 -2.56 8.14
CA SER A 145 -0.29 -2.22 7.98
C SER A 145 -0.03 -0.74 8.28
N SER A 146 -0.95 0.17 7.92
CA SER A 146 -0.82 1.58 8.30
C SER A 146 -1.03 1.88 9.78
N VAL A 147 -1.64 0.97 10.57
CA VAL A 147 -1.67 1.09 12.04
C VAL A 147 -0.24 1.13 12.61
N VAL A 148 0.70 0.39 12.03
CA VAL A 148 2.11 0.39 12.49
C VAL A 148 2.70 1.79 12.36
N GLU A 149 2.50 2.44 11.22
CA GLU A 149 2.91 3.82 10.95
C GLU A 149 2.28 4.80 11.94
N ILE A 150 0.96 4.68 12.14
CA ILE A 150 0.21 5.53 13.06
C ILE A 150 0.79 5.38 14.48
N VAL A 151 1.01 4.15 14.95
CA VAL A 151 1.60 3.91 16.28
C VAL A 151 2.99 4.53 16.37
N LEU A 152 3.83 4.39 15.34
CA LEU A 152 5.15 4.99 15.31
C LEU A 152 5.09 6.51 15.42
N PHE A 153 4.19 7.17 14.67
CA PHE A 153 3.96 8.62 14.81
C PHE A 153 3.42 8.99 16.17
N MET A 154 2.49 8.23 16.76
CA MET A 154 1.97 8.51 18.09
C MET A 154 3.07 8.42 19.15
N VAL A 155 3.96 7.44 19.06
CA VAL A 155 5.06 7.26 19.99
C VAL A 155 6.11 8.36 19.83
N LEU A 156 6.46 8.72 18.59
CA LEU A 156 7.35 9.87 18.31
C LEU A 156 6.77 11.17 18.87
N ILE A 157 5.50 11.45 18.58
CA ILE A 157 4.82 12.64 19.11
C ILE A 157 4.78 12.56 20.62
N HIS A 158 4.47 11.41 21.25
CA HIS A 158 4.39 11.31 22.70
C HIS A 158 5.74 11.55 23.37
N ASN A 159 6.82 11.00 22.84
CA ASN A 159 8.17 11.09 23.38
C ASN A 159 8.87 12.44 23.11
N ASP A 160 8.34 13.25 22.19
CA ASP A 160 8.90 14.55 21.85
C ASP A 160 8.82 15.56 23.01
N ASN A 161 9.93 15.82 23.70
CA ASN A 161 9.95 16.79 24.81
C ASN A 161 10.33 18.21 24.37
N ASN A 162 11.16 18.35 23.33
CA ASN A 162 11.78 19.62 22.93
C ASN A 162 11.48 20.02 21.47
N GLY A 163 10.62 19.31 20.75
CA GLY A 163 10.36 19.55 19.33
C GLY A 163 11.40 18.91 18.39
N ASN A 164 12.40 18.21 18.91
CA ASN A 164 13.48 17.61 18.14
C ASN A 164 13.01 16.45 17.25
N LEU A 165 11.90 15.79 17.61
CA LEU A 165 11.39 14.63 16.88
C LEU A 165 10.35 15.02 15.81
N ILE A 166 9.86 16.27 15.81
CA ILE A 166 8.90 16.76 14.81
C ILE A 166 9.47 16.68 13.38
N PRO A 167 10.71 17.14 13.11
CA PRO A 167 11.33 16.98 11.78
C PRO A 167 11.42 15.52 11.34
N VAL A 168 11.72 14.60 12.26
CA VAL A 168 11.77 13.15 11.97
C VAL A 168 10.39 12.64 11.56
N ILE A 169 9.31 13.02 12.25
CA ILE A 169 7.94 12.63 11.88
C ILE A 169 7.56 13.20 10.50
N GLN A 170 7.86 14.47 10.26
CA GLN A 170 7.58 15.14 8.99
C GLN A 170 8.32 14.47 7.82
N ALA A 171 9.61 14.17 8.02
CA ALA A 171 10.40 13.43 7.04
C ALA A 171 9.87 11.99 6.86
N ALA A 172 9.44 11.31 7.92
CA ALA A 172 8.87 9.96 7.83
C ALA A 172 7.55 9.90 7.03
N ILE A 173 6.66 10.87 7.19
CA ILE A 173 5.44 10.99 6.38
C ILE A 173 5.79 11.06 4.88
N LEU A 174 6.72 11.93 4.51
CA LEU A 174 7.15 12.09 3.11
C LEU A 174 7.92 10.87 2.60
N GLY A 175 8.72 10.28 3.48
CA GLY A 175 9.54 9.11 3.20
C GLY A 175 8.71 7.86 2.93
N SER A 176 7.62 7.66 3.67
CA SER A 176 6.66 6.58 3.46
C SER A 176 6.02 6.66 2.07
N VAL A 177 5.61 7.87 1.64
CA VAL A 177 5.12 8.08 0.27
C VAL A 177 6.21 7.81 -0.78
N LEU A 178 7.44 8.30 -0.58
CA LEU A 178 8.55 8.06 -1.51
C LEU A 178 8.94 6.57 -1.58
N ALA A 179 8.97 5.88 -0.45
CA ALA A 179 9.32 4.47 -0.37
C ALA A 179 8.29 3.62 -1.13
N ASN A 180 7.01 3.92 -1.01
CA ASN A 180 5.98 3.18 -1.76
C ASN A 180 6.02 3.48 -3.27
N LEU A 181 6.24 4.75 -3.64
CA LEU A 181 6.17 5.16 -5.05
C LEU A 181 7.43 4.87 -5.86
N LEU A 182 8.62 5.04 -5.28
CA LEU A 182 9.87 4.87 -6.01
C LEU A 182 10.54 3.54 -5.71
N LEU A 183 10.61 3.17 -4.43
CA LEU A 183 11.27 1.92 -4.03
C LEU A 183 10.35 0.73 -4.30
N CYS A 184 9.20 0.63 -3.65
CA CYS A 184 8.30 -0.52 -3.77
C CYS A 184 7.81 -0.71 -5.20
N LEU A 185 7.13 0.29 -5.75
CA LEU A 185 6.63 0.22 -7.12
C LEU A 185 7.76 0.02 -8.14
N GLY A 186 8.93 0.64 -7.92
CA GLY A 186 10.11 0.42 -8.74
C GLY A 186 10.60 -1.03 -8.71
N LEU A 187 10.64 -1.66 -7.52
CA LEU A 187 10.98 -3.07 -7.36
C LEU A 187 9.90 -3.98 -7.98
N CYS A 188 8.62 -3.65 -7.85
CA CYS A 188 7.52 -4.37 -8.49
C CYS A 188 7.68 -4.39 -10.01
N PHE A 189 7.94 -3.24 -10.65
CA PHE A 189 8.17 -3.17 -12.09
C PHE A 189 9.47 -3.84 -12.53
N PHE A 190 10.52 -3.72 -11.72
CA PHE A 190 11.81 -4.33 -12.01
C PHE A 190 11.75 -5.86 -12.00
N PHE A 191 11.21 -6.43 -10.92
CA PHE A 191 11.10 -7.89 -10.76
C PHE A 191 9.95 -8.48 -11.57
N GLY A 192 8.77 -7.85 -11.57
CA GLY A 192 7.63 -8.30 -12.37
C GLY A 192 7.87 -8.19 -13.89
N GLY A 193 8.65 -7.20 -14.32
CA GLY A 193 9.08 -7.04 -15.71
C GLY A 193 10.26 -7.95 -16.10
N MET A 194 10.91 -8.62 -15.14
CA MET A 194 12.03 -9.52 -15.46
C MET A 194 11.51 -10.77 -16.16
N GLY A 195 12.02 -11.02 -17.37
CA GLY A 195 11.57 -12.17 -18.18
C GLY A 195 10.24 -11.93 -18.92
N ARG A 196 9.66 -10.72 -18.85
CA ARG A 196 8.47 -10.30 -19.61
C ARG A 196 8.81 -9.10 -20.49
N GLU A 197 8.15 -8.96 -21.65
CA GLU A 197 8.36 -7.77 -22.50
C GLU A 197 7.71 -6.52 -21.91
N HIS A 198 6.49 -6.68 -21.36
CA HIS A 198 5.75 -5.65 -20.65
C HIS A 198 4.69 -6.30 -19.76
N GLN A 199 4.33 -5.67 -18.63
CA GLN A 199 3.15 -6.00 -17.84
C GLN A 199 2.07 -4.96 -18.12
N SER A 200 0.83 -5.39 -18.37
CA SER A 200 -0.29 -4.49 -18.62
C SER A 200 -1.17 -4.38 -17.38
N PHE A 201 -1.46 -3.17 -16.93
CA PHE A 201 -2.38 -2.91 -15.82
C PHE A 201 -3.55 -2.04 -16.29
N HIS A 202 -4.62 -2.01 -15.49
CA HIS A 202 -5.85 -1.33 -15.84
C HIS A 202 -5.73 0.18 -15.56
N GLU A 203 -6.06 1.01 -16.55
CA GLU A 203 -5.95 2.48 -16.46
C GLU A 203 -6.72 3.05 -15.26
N ALA A 204 -7.90 2.51 -14.95
CA ALA A 204 -8.69 2.94 -13.79
C ALA A 204 -7.95 2.84 -12.45
N VAL A 205 -7.05 1.85 -12.26
CA VAL A 205 -6.28 1.69 -11.02
C VAL A 205 -5.17 2.74 -10.94
N SER A 206 -4.50 2.95 -12.07
CA SER A 206 -3.45 3.95 -12.22
C SER A 206 -3.97 5.39 -12.09
N GLU A 207 -5.01 5.76 -12.84
CA GLU A 207 -5.49 7.13 -12.95
C GLU A 207 -6.11 7.61 -11.63
N VAL A 208 -6.96 6.78 -11.02
CA VAL A 208 -7.58 7.11 -9.74
C VAL A 208 -6.53 7.19 -8.64
N GLY A 209 -5.59 6.25 -8.57
CA GLY A 209 -4.56 6.24 -7.55
C GLY A 209 -3.60 7.43 -7.65
N THR A 210 -3.06 7.68 -8.85
CA THR A 210 -2.09 8.76 -9.08
C THR A 210 -2.71 10.15 -9.00
N GLY A 211 -3.94 10.33 -9.52
CA GLY A 211 -4.68 11.57 -9.44
C GLY A 211 -5.02 11.96 -7.99
N LEU A 212 -5.51 11.02 -7.19
CA LEU A 212 -5.77 11.24 -5.77
C LEU A 212 -4.50 11.56 -4.99
N LEU A 213 -3.41 10.83 -5.26
CA LEU A 213 -2.15 11.06 -4.58
C LEU A 213 -1.53 12.41 -4.96
N LEU A 214 -1.70 12.88 -6.20
CA LEU A 214 -1.28 14.22 -6.61
C LEU A 214 -2.05 15.31 -5.88
N VAL A 215 -3.37 15.16 -5.72
CA VAL A 215 -4.20 16.08 -4.91
C VAL A 215 -3.77 16.06 -3.45
N ALA A 216 -3.49 14.88 -2.89
CA ALA A 216 -3.00 14.71 -1.53
C ALA A 216 -1.63 15.39 -1.33
N GLY A 217 -0.68 15.13 -2.24
CA GLY A 217 0.65 15.74 -2.23
C GLY A 217 0.60 17.25 -2.36
N PHE A 218 -0.30 17.79 -3.20
CA PHE A 218 -0.54 19.23 -3.28
C PHE A 218 -1.10 19.80 -1.97
N GLY A 219 -2.02 19.08 -1.32
CA GLY A 219 -2.54 19.45 0.00
C GLY A 219 -1.45 19.53 1.08
N LEU A 220 -0.53 18.56 1.11
CA LEU A 220 0.63 18.55 2.00
C LEU A 220 1.63 19.68 1.70
N LEU A 221 1.75 20.09 0.43
CA LEU A 221 2.65 21.15 -0.01
C LEU A 221 2.22 22.56 0.44
N ILE A 222 0.92 22.83 0.52
CA ILE A 222 0.40 24.21 0.73
C ILE A 222 0.98 24.90 1.98
N PRO A 223 0.98 24.30 3.19
CA PRO A 223 1.49 24.96 4.38
C PRO A 223 3.00 25.24 4.30
N SER A 224 3.75 24.30 3.71
CA SER A 224 5.20 24.41 3.50
C SER A 224 5.55 25.51 2.49
N ALA A 225 4.79 25.57 1.39
CA ALA A 225 4.95 26.59 0.36
C ALA A 225 4.60 27.99 0.91
N PHE A 226 3.55 28.10 1.73
CA PHE A 226 3.21 29.34 2.43
C PHE A 226 4.35 29.82 3.32
N PHE A 227 4.87 28.95 4.19
CA PHE A 227 5.99 29.29 5.07
C PHE A 227 7.22 29.71 4.27
N SER A 228 7.64 28.91 3.28
CA SER A 228 8.82 29.20 2.46
C SER A 228 8.70 30.51 1.67
N ALA A 229 7.55 30.77 1.05
CA ALA A 229 7.32 31.97 0.26
C ALA A 229 7.33 33.25 1.11
N LEU A 230 6.83 33.19 2.35
CA LEU A 230 6.83 34.33 3.25
C LEU A 230 8.20 34.51 3.94
N SER A 231 8.83 33.43 4.40
CA SER A 231 10.17 33.45 5.01
C SER A 231 11.22 34.04 4.07
N ALA A 232 11.17 33.71 2.78
CA ALA A 232 12.07 34.28 1.77
C ALA A 232 11.86 35.79 1.53
N ASN A 233 10.67 36.32 1.85
CA ASN A 233 10.30 37.72 1.66
C ASN A 233 10.31 38.55 2.95
N SER A 234 10.53 37.91 4.11
CA SER A 234 10.56 38.56 5.44
C SER A 234 11.61 39.67 5.55
N SER A 235 12.62 39.72 4.67
CA SER A 235 13.58 40.83 4.58
C SER A 235 12.95 42.16 4.14
N LYS A 236 11.71 42.17 3.64
CA LYS A 236 10.99 43.37 3.14
C LYS A 236 9.65 43.65 3.85
N THR A 237 9.21 42.81 4.78
CA THR A 237 7.89 42.93 5.45
C THR A 237 8.03 42.83 6.97
N THR A 238 7.19 43.57 7.71
CA THR A 238 7.14 43.61 9.19
C THR A 238 6.46 42.36 9.78
N ILE A 239 6.76 41.16 9.27
CA ILE A 239 6.21 39.91 9.83
C ILE A 239 7.29 39.33 10.75
N THR A 240 7.00 39.24 12.04
CA THR A 240 7.86 38.54 13.00
C THR A 240 7.80 37.03 12.75
N ASN A 241 8.93 36.33 12.86
CA ASN A 241 9.04 34.88 12.63
C ASN A 241 8.04 34.07 13.49
N GLU A 242 7.74 34.55 14.69
CA GLU A 242 6.76 33.93 15.60
C GLU A 242 5.31 34.00 15.07
N VAL A 243 4.93 35.11 14.45
CA VAL A 243 3.58 35.23 13.85
C VAL A 243 3.47 34.33 12.63
N LEU A 244 4.57 34.14 11.90
CA LEU A 244 4.62 33.26 10.74
C LEU A 244 4.52 31.78 11.15
N SER A 245 5.27 31.33 12.16
CA SER A 245 5.20 29.94 12.66
C SER A 245 3.79 29.60 13.17
N GLN A 246 3.20 30.46 14.00
CA GLN A 246 1.84 30.28 14.51
C GLN A 246 0.79 30.26 13.39
N SER A 247 0.91 31.15 12.40
CA SER A 247 0.00 31.16 11.25
C SER A 247 0.12 29.88 10.41
N THR A 248 1.35 29.43 10.13
CA THR A 248 1.62 28.18 9.41
C THR A 248 1.06 26.97 10.15
N LEU A 249 1.13 26.98 11.48
CA LEU A 249 0.63 25.91 12.31
C LEU A 249 -0.91 25.85 12.29
N VAL A 250 -1.59 27.01 12.38
CA VAL A 250 -3.06 27.09 12.21
C VAL A 250 -3.48 26.61 10.82
N ILE A 251 -2.76 27.02 9.77
CA ILE A 251 -2.99 26.54 8.41
C ILE A 251 -2.82 25.02 8.33
N SER A 252 -1.75 24.48 8.93
CA SER A 252 -1.51 23.03 8.99
C SER A 252 -2.65 22.26 9.66
N ARG A 253 -3.18 22.76 10.79
CA ARG A 253 -4.33 22.17 11.48
C ARG A 253 -5.59 22.20 10.62
N ALA A 254 -5.86 23.31 9.94
CA ALA A 254 -7.00 23.42 9.02
C ALA A 254 -6.87 22.46 7.84
N THR A 255 -5.68 22.42 7.20
CA THR A 255 -5.37 21.48 6.13
C THR A 255 -5.54 20.04 6.60
N ALA A 256 -5.11 19.71 7.83
CA ALA A 256 -5.25 18.36 8.35
C ALA A 256 -6.71 17.90 8.44
N VAL A 257 -7.62 18.77 8.91
CA VAL A 257 -9.06 18.47 8.93
C VAL A 257 -9.61 18.26 7.52
N ILE A 258 -9.21 19.11 6.56
CA ILE A 258 -9.64 19.00 5.16
C ILE A 258 -9.16 17.69 4.52
N LEU A 259 -7.89 17.30 4.76
CA LEU A 259 -7.33 16.05 4.24
C LEU A 259 -8.06 14.81 4.82
N LEU A 260 -8.45 14.83 6.09
CA LEU A 260 -9.27 13.76 6.67
C LEU A 260 -10.66 13.67 6.04
N VAL A 261 -11.29 14.81 5.75
CA VAL A 261 -12.56 14.81 5.02
C VAL A 261 -12.37 14.22 3.62
N ALA A 262 -11.28 14.56 2.92
CA ALA A 262 -10.94 13.97 1.64
C ALA A 262 -10.70 12.45 1.74
N PHE A 263 -10.08 11.97 2.84
CA PHE A 263 -9.93 10.54 3.10
C PHE A 263 -11.28 9.84 3.31
N LEU A 264 -12.21 10.45 4.05
CA LEU A 264 -13.56 9.91 4.20
C LEU A 264 -14.30 9.85 2.86
N MET A 265 -14.16 10.87 2.00
CA MET A 265 -14.68 10.84 0.64
C MET A 265 -14.07 9.70 -0.18
N TYR A 266 -12.76 9.49 -0.08
CA TYR A 266 -12.04 8.38 -0.71
C TYR A 266 -12.57 7.02 -0.23
N LEU A 267 -12.77 6.82 1.07
CA LEU A 267 -13.31 5.57 1.61
C LEU A 267 -14.74 5.32 1.10
N VAL A 268 -15.60 6.33 1.11
CA VAL A 268 -16.98 6.22 0.59
C VAL A 268 -16.96 5.89 -0.91
N TYR A 269 -16.07 6.53 -1.67
CA TYR A 269 -15.92 6.29 -3.10
C TYR A 269 -15.52 4.82 -3.40
N ASN A 270 -14.53 4.28 -2.68
CA ASN A 270 -14.06 2.90 -2.87
C ASN A 270 -15.07 1.85 -2.37
N LEU A 271 -15.71 2.09 -1.23
CA LEU A 271 -16.60 1.10 -0.60
C LEU A 271 -18.01 1.06 -1.20
N HIS A 272 -18.52 2.20 -1.70
CA HIS A 272 -19.91 2.28 -2.16
C HIS A 272 -20.03 2.52 -3.67
N SER A 273 -19.24 3.46 -4.23
CA SER A 273 -19.50 3.97 -5.58
C SER A 273 -18.78 3.18 -6.69
N HIS A 274 -17.58 2.64 -6.44
CA HIS A 274 -16.75 2.00 -7.48
C HIS A 274 -16.45 0.51 -7.23
N HIS A 275 -17.18 -0.15 -6.33
CA HIS A 275 -17.04 -1.60 -6.09
C HIS A 275 -17.17 -2.43 -7.38
N SER A 276 -17.78 -1.95 -8.47
CA SER A 276 -17.88 -2.76 -9.69
C SER A 276 -16.59 -2.82 -10.51
N ILE A 277 -15.76 -1.78 -10.53
CA ILE A 277 -14.61 -1.71 -11.46
C ILE A 277 -13.36 -2.27 -10.79
N PHE A 278 -13.04 -1.85 -9.57
CA PHE A 278 -11.87 -2.36 -8.86
C PHE A 278 -11.99 -3.85 -8.54
N ASP A 279 -13.19 -4.30 -8.15
CA ASP A 279 -13.46 -5.71 -7.85
C ASP A 279 -13.28 -6.58 -9.10
N GLU A 280 -13.80 -6.13 -10.26
CA GLU A 280 -13.63 -6.85 -11.54
C GLU A 280 -12.16 -6.90 -11.98
N VAL A 281 -11.41 -5.80 -11.84
CA VAL A 281 -9.98 -5.76 -12.18
C VAL A 281 -9.17 -6.70 -11.29
N LEU A 282 -9.42 -6.68 -9.98
CA LEU A 282 -8.74 -7.54 -9.02
C LEU A 282 -9.14 -9.03 -9.19
N GLU A 283 -10.40 -9.33 -9.51
CA GLU A 283 -10.84 -10.69 -9.82
C GLU A 283 -10.18 -11.21 -11.12
N LEU A 284 -10.03 -10.37 -12.13
CA LEU A 284 -9.33 -10.72 -13.36
C LEU A 284 -7.84 -11.00 -13.15
N ASP A 285 -7.17 -10.25 -12.27
CA ASP A 285 -5.75 -10.51 -11.94
C ASP A 285 -5.59 -11.81 -11.15
N GLU A 286 -6.48 -12.12 -10.22
CA GLU A 286 -6.48 -13.41 -9.50
C GLU A 286 -6.71 -14.61 -10.45
N HIS A 287 -7.40 -14.39 -11.58
CA HIS A 287 -7.52 -15.41 -12.62
C HIS A 287 -6.27 -15.58 -13.48
N LYS A 288 -5.42 -14.55 -13.58
CA LYS A 288 -4.17 -14.54 -14.35
C LYS A 288 -2.95 -14.93 -13.51
N ASP A 289 -3.15 -15.09 -12.21
CA ASP A 289 -2.16 -15.54 -11.25
C ASP A 289 -1.40 -16.78 -11.74
N GLU A 290 -0.09 -16.64 -11.89
CA GLU A 290 0.79 -17.71 -12.38
C GLU A 290 1.00 -18.81 -11.33
N ASP A 291 0.88 -18.50 -10.04
CA ASP A 291 1.11 -19.43 -8.92
C ASP A 291 -0.18 -20.05 -8.34
N ARG A 292 -1.35 -19.68 -8.90
CA ARG A 292 -2.70 -20.01 -8.43
C ARG A 292 -2.91 -21.47 -8.04
N GLU A 293 -2.43 -22.41 -8.85
CA GLU A 293 -2.58 -23.84 -8.57
C GLU A 293 -1.80 -24.29 -7.34
N GLU A 294 -0.63 -23.71 -7.10
CA GLU A 294 0.16 -23.94 -5.91
C GLU A 294 -0.50 -23.26 -4.71
N GLU A 295 -0.96 -22.02 -4.88
CA GLU A 295 -1.66 -21.25 -3.86
C GLU A 295 -2.92 -21.96 -3.35
N MET A 296 -3.72 -22.53 -4.26
CA MET A 296 -4.90 -23.34 -3.90
C MET A 296 -4.56 -24.58 -3.06
N LYS A 297 -3.35 -25.15 -3.22
CA LYS A 297 -2.87 -26.32 -2.47
C LYS A 297 -2.21 -25.92 -1.15
N ARG A 298 -1.90 -24.65 -0.93
CA ARG A 298 -1.29 -24.15 0.31
C ARG A 298 -2.29 -24.21 1.46
N ALA A 299 -1.75 -24.44 2.65
CA ALA A 299 -2.52 -24.51 3.87
C ALA A 299 -2.87 -23.09 4.34
N LYS A 300 -4.17 -22.78 4.40
CA LYS A 300 -4.70 -21.46 4.78
C LYS A 300 -4.97 -21.37 6.27
N LEU A 301 -4.87 -20.17 6.84
CA LEU A 301 -5.23 -19.93 8.23
C LEU A 301 -6.75 -19.99 8.43
N THR A 302 -7.21 -20.50 9.58
CA THR A 302 -8.62 -20.32 9.98
C THR A 302 -8.86 -18.84 10.33
N LEU A 303 -10.12 -18.39 10.29
CA LEU A 303 -10.45 -17.00 10.64
C LEU A 303 -9.98 -16.62 12.05
N VAL A 304 -10.07 -17.54 13.02
CA VAL A 304 -9.57 -17.33 14.38
C VAL A 304 -8.04 -17.27 14.41
N GLU A 305 -7.37 -18.15 13.65
CA GLU A 305 -5.92 -18.14 13.50
C GLU A 305 -5.42 -16.82 12.88
N CYS A 306 -6.14 -16.23 11.90
CA CYS A 306 -5.83 -14.90 11.35
C CYS A 306 -5.85 -13.82 12.43
N PHE A 307 -6.93 -13.73 13.22
CA PHE A 307 -7.03 -12.72 14.28
C PHE A 307 -5.96 -12.89 15.37
N VAL A 308 -5.63 -14.13 15.73
CA VAL A 308 -4.54 -14.41 16.68
C VAL A 308 -3.20 -13.99 16.11
N ALA A 309 -2.90 -14.34 14.85
CA ALA A 309 -1.67 -13.94 14.18
C ALA A 309 -1.53 -12.41 14.10
N ILE A 310 -2.57 -11.71 13.63
CA ILE A 310 -2.62 -10.25 13.54
C ILE A 310 -2.38 -9.62 14.92
N SER A 311 -3.04 -10.13 15.97
CA SER A 311 -2.90 -9.57 17.31
C SER A 311 -1.48 -9.73 17.87
N VAL A 312 -0.88 -10.91 17.67
CA VAL A 312 0.49 -11.20 18.11
C VAL A 312 1.52 -10.40 17.31
N SER A 313 1.40 -10.38 15.99
CA SER A 313 2.33 -9.63 15.13
C SER A 313 2.25 -8.14 15.39
N LEU A 314 1.03 -7.58 15.50
CA LEU A 314 0.84 -6.17 15.83
C LEU A 314 1.47 -5.82 17.18
N ALA A 315 1.30 -6.66 18.21
CA ALA A 315 1.94 -6.44 19.51
C ALA A 315 3.48 -6.45 19.40
N CYS A 316 4.06 -7.41 18.66
CA CYS A 316 5.50 -7.50 18.44
C CYS A 316 6.05 -6.31 17.66
N VAL A 317 5.37 -5.89 16.58
CA VAL A 317 5.76 -4.74 15.77
C VAL A 317 5.69 -3.46 16.60
N CYS A 318 4.56 -3.20 17.28
CA CYS A 318 4.39 -2.00 18.10
C CYS A 318 5.42 -1.93 19.23
N MET A 319 5.72 -3.05 19.89
CA MET A 319 6.76 -3.10 20.92
C MET A 319 8.14 -2.78 20.35
N SER A 320 8.50 -3.40 19.21
CA SER A 320 9.80 -3.15 18.55
C SER A 320 9.90 -1.70 18.06
N ALA A 321 8.82 -1.14 17.53
CA ALA A 321 8.74 0.25 17.10
C ALA A 321 8.92 1.22 18.28
N VAL A 322 8.31 0.95 19.43
CA VAL A 322 8.49 1.76 20.64
C VAL A 322 9.95 1.77 21.08
N PHE A 323 10.58 0.60 21.16
CA PHE A 323 11.99 0.50 21.55
C PHE A 323 12.91 1.16 20.53
N LEU A 324 12.62 1.04 19.23
CA LEU A 324 13.38 1.72 18.18
C LEU A 324 13.28 3.24 18.31
N VAL A 325 12.07 3.79 18.52
CA VAL A 325 11.85 5.23 18.59
C VAL A 325 12.56 5.88 19.78
N GLN A 326 12.64 5.18 20.91
CA GLN A 326 13.38 5.67 22.09
C GLN A 326 14.88 5.87 21.83
N GLU A 327 15.43 5.15 20.86
CA GLU A 327 16.85 5.24 20.50
C GLU A 327 17.12 6.26 19.38
N ILE A 328 16.09 6.78 18.69
CA ILE A 328 16.27 7.69 17.55
C ILE A 328 17.06 8.94 17.94
N GLU A 329 16.71 9.58 19.05
CA GLU A 329 17.38 10.80 19.52
C GLU A 329 18.88 10.55 19.76
N HIS A 330 19.24 9.42 20.38
CA HIS A 330 20.64 9.02 20.59
C HIS A 330 21.37 8.78 19.27
N ILE A 331 20.73 8.14 18.28
CA ILE A 331 21.35 7.90 16.97
C ILE A 331 21.56 9.21 16.19
N VAL A 332 20.61 10.14 16.25
CA VAL A 332 20.74 11.44 15.59
C VAL A 332 21.89 12.24 16.21
N HIS A 333 21.93 12.38 17.54
CA HIS A 333 22.91 13.23 18.22
C HIS A 333 24.31 12.61 18.33
N GLU A 334 24.44 11.32 18.67
CA GLU A 334 25.75 10.71 18.93
C GLU A 334 26.45 10.21 17.66
N ARG A 335 25.69 9.89 16.60
CA ARG A 335 26.24 9.36 15.34
C ARG A 335 26.19 10.35 14.18
N GLY A 336 25.56 11.51 14.36
CA GLY A 336 25.46 12.54 13.32
C GLY A 336 24.59 12.13 12.14
N VAL A 337 23.60 11.25 12.36
CA VAL A 337 22.61 10.92 11.33
C VAL A 337 21.60 12.07 11.28
N SER A 338 21.36 12.64 10.10
CA SER A 338 20.39 13.75 9.97
C SER A 338 18.97 13.28 10.29
N ASP A 339 18.16 14.12 10.93
CA ASP A 339 16.73 13.87 11.19
C ASP A 339 15.99 13.51 9.90
N ASN A 340 16.37 14.22 8.84
CA ASN A 340 15.87 14.03 7.49
C ASN A 340 16.21 12.65 6.92
N PHE A 341 17.43 12.14 7.10
CA PHE A 341 17.77 10.79 6.65
C PHE A 341 17.08 9.71 7.51
N MET A 342 17.04 9.93 8.82
CA MET A 342 16.35 9.03 9.76
C MET A 342 14.86 8.90 9.39
N GLY A 343 14.17 10.02 9.24
CA GLY A 343 12.76 10.05 8.90
C GLY A 343 12.50 9.66 7.45
N LEU A 344 13.16 10.26 6.46
CA LEU A 344 12.80 10.05 5.04
C LEU A 344 13.19 8.65 4.53
N ILE A 345 14.27 8.06 5.05
CA ILE A 345 14.82 6.79 4.51
C ILE A 345 14.66 5.65 5.51
N LEU A 346 15.26 5.77 6.71
CA LEU A 346 15.37 4.62 7.62
C LEU A 346 14.02 4.15 8.17
N VAL A 347 13.22 5.08 8.70
CA VAL A 347 11.92 4.75 9.32
C VAL A 347 10.96 4.07 8.32
N PRO A 348 10.67 4.65 7.14
CA PRO A 348 9.82 4.03 6.12
C PRO A 348 10.33 2.68 5.62
N LEU A 349 11.66 2.54 5.46
CA LEU A 349 12.24 1.34 4.87
C LEU A 349 11.95 0.10 5.72
N VAL A 350 12.07 0.20 7.04
CA VAL A 350 11.75 -0.91 7.94
C VAL A 350 10.25 -1.09 8.16
N GLU A 351 9.52 0.02 8.26
CA GLU A 351 8.09 0.04 8.53
C GLU A 351 7.30 -0.60 7.37
N LYS A 352 7.66 -0.29 6.12
CA LYS A 352 7.00 -0.81 4.92
C LYS A 352 7.62 -2.07 4.33
N ALA A 353 8.73 -2.57 4.88
CA ALA A 353 9.45 -3.72 4.32
C ALA A 353 8.54 -4.92 4.01
N ALA A 354 7.62 -5.25 4.91
CA ALA A 354 6.70 -6.37 4.73
C ALA A 354 5.70 -6.15 3.59
N GLU A 355 5.08 -4.96 3.53
CA GLU A 355 4.18 -4.58 2.44
C GLU A 355 4.91 -4.64 1.09
N HIS A 356 6.15 -4.16 1.05
CA HIS A 356 6.96 -4.17 -0.17
C HIS A 356 7.26 -5.58 -0.65
N LEU A 357 7.56 -6.51 0.26
CA LEU A 357 7.78 -7.91 -0.10
C LEU A 357 6.53 -8.56 -0.68
N THR A 358 5.34 -8.27 -0.14
CA THR A 358 4.07 -8.76 -0.68
C THR A 358 3.82 -8.18 -2.07
N ALA A 359 3.97 -6.86 -2.26
CA ALA A 359 3.73 -6.23 -3.54
C ALA A 359 4.70 -6.71 -4.63
N ILE A 360 5.96 -6.98 -4.28
CA ILE A 360 6.97 -7.54 -5.20
C ILE A 360 6.59 -8.96 -5.63
N ASP A 361 6.09 -9.77 -4.70
CA ASP A 361 5.63 -11.14 -4.95
C ASP A 361 4.43 -11.14 -5.91
N GLU A 362 3.42 -10.32 -5.63
CA GLU A 362 2.26 -10.16 -6.53
C GLU A 362 2.67 -9.68 -7.92
N ALA A 363 3.62 -8.74 -8.01
CA ALA A 363 4.14 -8.28 -9.30
C ALA A 363 4.89 -9.39 -10.05
N TRP A 364 5.64 -10.23 -9.32
CA TRP A 364 6.35 -11.38 -9.87
C TRP A 364 5.39 -12.43 -10.44
N ASP A 365 4.27 -12.67 -9.75
CA ASP A 365 3.21 -13.62 -10.13
C ASP A 365 2.22 -13.04 -11.16
N ASN A 366 2.58 -11.89 -11.76
CA ASN A 366 1.84 -11.20 -12.81
C ASN A 366 0.47 -10.64 -12.36
N GLN A 367 0.30 -10.41 -11.06
CA GLN A 367 -0.84 -9.74 -10.43
C GLN A 367 -0.55 -8.23 -10.24
N ILE A 368 -0.17 -7.55 -11.32
CA ILE A 368 0.36 -6.19 -11.24
C ILE A 368 -0.65 -5.17 -10.69
N ASN A 369 -1.96 -5.35 -10.86
CA ASN A 369 -2.95 -4.42 -10.32
C ASN A 369 -3.07 -4.55 -8.78
N PHE A 370 -2.84 -5.74 -8.22
CA PHE A 370 -2.74 -5.91 -6.76
C PHE A 370 -1.51 -5.19 -6.22
N ALA A 371 -0.35 -5.43 -6.84
CA ALA A 371 0.88 -4.76 -6.45
C ALA A 371 0.76 -3.23 -6.53
N LEU A 372 0.10 -2.69 -7.56
CA LEU A 372 -0.20 -1.26 -7.67
C LEU A 372 -1.09 -0.76 -6.53
N PHE A 373 -2.11 -1.54 -6.13
CA PHE A 373 -2.98 -1.17 -5.02
C PHE A 373 -2.23 -1.17 -3.69
N HIS A 374 -1.38 -2.18 -3.46
CA HIS A 374 -0.50 -2.25 -2.28
C HIS A 374 0.59 -1.17 -2.27
N CYS A 375 0.92 -0.52 -3.38
CA CYS A 375 1.82 0.65 -3.40
C CYS A 375 1.06 1.99 -3.23
N LEU A 376 -0.01 2.19 -4.00
CA LEU A 376 -0.74 3.46 -4.08
C LEU A 376 -1.67 3.65 -2.88
N GLY A 377 -2.33 2.59 -2.41
CA GLY A 377 -3.25 2.60 -1.27
C GLY A 377 -2.60 3.12 0.02
N PRO A 378 -1.49 2.51 0.49
CA PRO A 378 -0.78 3.00 1.67
C PRO A 378 -0.25 4.44 1.51
N SER A 379 0.16 4.84 0.30
CA SER A 379 0.59 6.22 0.03
C SER A 379 -0.55 7.23 0.21
N ILE A 380 -1.75 6.90 -0.30
CA ILE A 380 -2.96 7.72 -0.13
C ILE A 380 -3.35 7.78 1.35
N GLN A 381 -3.29 6.65 2.07
CA GLN A 381 -3.55 6.62 3.53
C GLN A 381 -2.53 7.47 4.29
N THR A 382 -1.25 7.37 3.95
CA THR A 382 -0.19 8.17 4.60
C THR A 382 -0.48 9.66 4.48
N ALA A 383 -0.80 10.12 3.27
CA ALA A 383 -1.02 11.54 2.99
C ALA A 383 -2.37 12.08 3.49
N LEU A 384 -3.45 11.31 3.36
CA LEU A 384 -4.81 11.77 3.66
C LEU A 384 -5.31 11.36 5.07
N LEU A 385 -4.68 10.38 5.71
CA LEU A 385 -5.06 9.89 7.05
C LEU A 385 -3.91 10.06 8.06
N ASN A 386 -2.74 9.47 7.84
CA ASN A 386 -1.72 9.36 8.88
C ASN A 386 -1.08 10.72 9.20
N ALA A 387 -0.69 11.47 8.17
CA ALA A 387 -0.14 12.82 8.31
C ALA A 387 -1.11 13.78 9.03
N PRO A 388 -2.39 13.92 8.62
CA PRO A 388 -3.30 14.80 9.33
C PRO A 388 -3.67 14.30 10.72
N LEU A 389 -3.73 12.98 10.93
CA LEU A 389 -3.95 12.41 12.27
C LEU A 389 -2.79 12.77 13.22
N ALA A 390 -1.54 12.71 12.75
CA ALA A 390 -0.37 13.14 13.51
C ALA A 390 -0.47 14.62 13.95
N VAL A 391 -0.92 15.51 13.06
CA VAL A 391 -1.14 16.94 13.38
C VAL A 391 -2.23 17.12 14.44
N LEU A 392 -3.35 16.40 14.32
CA LEU A 392 -4.45 16.51 15.29
C LEU A 392 -4.05 15.97 16.66
N VAL A 393 -3.29 14.87 16.72
CA VAL A 393 -2.81 14.34 18.00
C VAL A 393 -1.76 15.26 18.62
N GLY A 394 -0.84 15.81 17.81
CA GLY A 394 0.08 16.85 18.28
C GLY A 394 -0.66 18.05 18.85
N TRP A 395 -1.72 18.51 18.18
CA TRP A 395 -2.58 19.59 18.70
C TRP A 395 -3.25 19.21 20.03
N GLY A 396 -3.77 17.99 20.16
CA GLY A 396 -4.39 17.50 21.41
C GLY A 396 -3.39 17.37 22.57
N LEU A 397 -2.12 17.09 22.28
CA LEU A 397 -1.04 16.98 23.26
C LEU A 397 -0.30 18.30 23.52
N GLY A 398 -0.71 19.40 22.87
CA GLY A 398 -0.07 20.71 23.00
C GLY A 398 1.31 20.80 22.34
N LYS A 399 1.63 19.92 21.39
CA LYS A 399 2.88 19.92 20.64
C LYS A 399 2.70 20.62 19.29
N GLU A 400 3.76 21.27 18.80
CA GLU A 400 3.71 22.10 17.58
C GLU A 400 3.85 21.29 16.28
N MET A 401 3.21 20.12 16.22
CA MET A 401 3.20 19.28 15.01
C MET A 401 2.41 19.97 13.89
N GLY A 402 3.07 20.23 12.76
CA GLY A 402 2.49 20.85 11.57
C GLY A 402 2.88 20.13 10.28
N LEU A 403 2.25 20.53 9.17
CA LEU A 403 2.55 20.06 7.81
C LEU A 403 3.52 21.02 7.12
N ASN A 404 4.43 21.60 7.89
CA ASN A 404 5.49 22.46 7.42
C ASN A 404 6.75 21.62 7.18
N PHE A 405 6.77 20.92 6.06
CA PHE A 405 7.87 20.09 5.63
C PHE A 405 9.01 20.93 5.04
N GLU A 406 10.20 20.36 5.05
CA GLU A 406 11.32 20.89 4.29
C GLU A 406 10.98 20.99 2.80
N ILE A 407 11.17 22.17 2.21
CA ILE A 407 10.74 22.47 0.85
C ILE A 407 11.37 21.52 -0.17
N PHE A 408 12.62 21.14 0.07
CA PHE A 408 13.34 20.17 -0.75
C PHE A 408 12.64 18.81 -0.77
N MET A 409 12.21 18.31 0.39
CA MET A 409 11.59 16.98 0.52
C MET A 409 10.22 16.92 -0.11
N ILE A 410 9.38 17.92 0.13
CA ILE A 410 8.02 17.92 -0.43
C ILE A 410 8.03 18.11 -1.95
N VAL A 411 8.98 18.87 -2.50
CA VAL A 411 9.18 18.97 -3.94
C VAL A 411 9.60 17.64 -4.53
N LEU A 412 10.51 16.89 -3.89
CA LEU A 412 10.89 15.55 -4.33
C LEU A 412 9.68 14.60 -4.34
N VAL A 413 8.82 14.64 -3.32
CA VAL A 413 7.60 13.82 -3.26
C VAL A 413 6.65 14.15 -4.41
N VAL A 414 6.34 15.43 -4.63
CA VAL A 414 5.43 15.87 -5.71
C VAL A 414 5.99 15.49 -7.08
N LEU A 415 7.29 15.70 -7.31
CA LEU A 415 7.94 15.28 -8.56
C LEU A 415 7.92 13.76 -8.74
N SER A 416 8.11 13.00 -7.66
CA SER A 416 8.03 11.53 -7.69
C SER A 416 6.63 11.05 -8.05
N ILE A 417 5.59 11.67 -7.48
CA ILE A 417 4.19 11.39 -7.85
C ILE A 417 3.96 11.67 -9.34
N LEU A 418 4.50 12.77 -9.88
CA LEU A 418 4.38 13.11 -11.30
C LEU A 418 5.13 12.12 -12.21
N VAL A 419 6.35 11.74 -11.85
CA VAL A 419 7.16 10.77 -12.61
C VAL A 419 6.46 9.42 -12.65
N VAL A 420 6.05 8.91 -11.49
CA VAL A 420 5.32 7.65 -11.37
C VAL A 420 3.96 7.73 -12.08
N GLY A 421 3.23 8.83 -11.92
CA GLY A 421 1.97 9.07 -12.63
C GLY A 421 2.11 9.03 -14.15
N ASN A 422 3.24 9.51 -14.69
CA ASN A 422 3.52 9.41 -16.12
C ASN A 422 3.83 7.98 -16.56
N PHE A 423 4.59 7.20 -15.77
CA PHE A 423 4.82 5.78 -16.07
C PHE A 423 3.54 4.95 -15.97
N LEU A 424 2.62 5.34 -15.10
CA LEU A 424 1.35 4.65 -14.97
C LEU A 424 0.33 5.05 -16.05
N ARG A 425 0.59 6.07 -16.86
CA ARG A 425 -0.39 6.63 -17.79
C ARG A 425 -0.63 5.77 -19.03
N ASP A 426 0.36 5.03 -19.49
CA ASP A 426 0.27 4.23 -20.72
C ASP A 426 -0.31 2.81 -20.49
N GLY A 427 -0.64 2.49 -19.23
CA GLY A 427 -1.22 1.20 -18.84
C GLY A 427 -0.25 0.02 -18.93
N LYS A 428 1.05 0.29 -19.09
CA LYS A 428 2.09 -0.74 -19.25
C LYS A 428 3.29 -0.42 -18.37
N SER A 429 3.97 -1.46 -17.90
CA SER A 429 5.24 -1.32 -17.20
C SER A 429 6.30 -2.26 -17.74
N ASN A 430 7.56 -1.87 -17.59
CA ASN A 430 8.72 -2.68 -17.91
C ASN A 430 9.83 -2.59 -16.84
N TRP A 431 10.79 -3.51 -16.92
CA TRP A 431 11.87 -3.57 -15.93
C TRP A 431 12.76 -2.32 -15.91
N LEU A 432 12.87 -1.61 -17.04
CA LEU A 432 13.70 -0.41 -17.14
C LEU A 432 13.08 0.75 -16.35
N GLU A 433 11.77 0.98 -16.48
CA GLU A 433 11.04 1.96 -15.68
C GLU A 433 11.19 1.68 -14.19
N GLY A 434 11.03 0.42 -13.79
CA GLY A 434 11.24 0.00 -12.41
C GLY A 434 12.65 0.28 -11.90
N GLY A 435 13.67 -0.11 -12.68
CA GLY A 435 15.06 0.15 -12.34
C GLY A 435 15.38 1.64 -12.21
N LEU A 436 14.84 2.49 -13.08
CA LEU A 436 15.00 3.94 -13.00
C LEU A 436 14.36 4.53 -11.73
N CYS A 437 13.17 4.07 -11.34
CA CYS A 437 12.53 4.47 -10.08
C CYS A 437 13.39 4.13 -8.87
N VAL A 438 13.92 2.90 -8.80
CA VAL A 438 14.82 2.48 -7.71
C VAL A 438 16.10 3.32 -7.68
N LEU A 439 16.70 3.60 -8.84
CA LEU A 439 17.90 4.45 -8.91
C LEU A 439 17.63 5.87 -8.42
N ILE A 440 16.48 6.46 -8.75
CA ILE A 440 16.07 7.78 -8.23
C ILE A 440 15.92 7.73 -6.70
N TYR A 441 15.29 6.69 -6.15
CA TYR A 441 15.18 6.52 -4.70
C TYR A 441 16.56 6.46 -4.03
N VAL A 442 17.52 5.72 -4.60
CA VAL A 442 18.91 5.67 -4.10
C VAL A 442 19.58 7.04 -4.18
N ILE A 443 19.40 7.80 -5.25
CA ILE A 443 19.92 9.17 -5.37
C ILE A 443 19.33 10.07 -4.27
N ILE A 444 18.04 9.96 -3.99
CA ILE A 444 17.38 10.70 -2.90
C ILE A 444 17.97 10.28 -1.54
N ALA A 445 18.18 8.98 -1.30
CA ALA A 445 18.80 8.48 -0.07
C ALA A 445 20.23 9.02 0.12
N VAL A 446 21.04 9.03 -0.92
CA VAL A 446 22.38 9.63 -0.87
C VAL A 446 22.30 11.14 -0.65
N THR A 447 21.38 11.83 -1.31
CA THR A 447 21.25 13.29 -1.16
C THR A 447 20.82 13.68 0.25
N THR A 448 19.88 12.94 0.85
CA THR A 448 19.42 13.17 2.23
C THR A 448 20.47 12.87 3.28
N TRP A 449 21.37 11.92 3.02
CA TRP A 449 22.53 11.68 3.88
C TRP A 449 23.44 12.91 3.98
N TYR A 450 23.64 13.64 2.89
CA TYR A 450 24.42 14.88 2.85
C TYR A 450 23.62 16.15 3.13
N TYR A 451 22.32 16.03 3.41
CA TYR A 451 21.48 17.18 3.69
C TYR A 451 21.81 17.74 5.08
N PRO A 452 22.23 19.01 5.21
CA PRO A 452 22.68 19.56 6.48
C PRO A 452 21.55 19.59 7.51
N GLN A 453 21.88 19.29 8.77
CA GLN A 453 20.98 19.55 9.90
C GLN A 453 20.88 21.08 10.06
N ILE A 454 19.66 21.62 9.99
CA ILE A 454 19.42 23.03 10.27
C ILE A 454 19.28 23.15 11.78
N GLU A 455 20.40 23.35 12.48
CA GLU A 455 20.34 23.73 13.89
C GLU A 455 19.76 25.16 14.00
N PRO A 456 18.81 25.42 14.92
CA PRO A 456 18.35 26.78 15.16
C PRO A 456 19.55 27.63 15.60
N GLU A 457 19.73 28.79 14.95
CA GLU A 457 20.80 29.76 15.25
C GLU A 457 20.89 30.03 16.77
N GLY A 458 21.91 29.47 17.42
CA GLY A 458 22.14 29.61 18.87
C GLY A 458 22.88 28.44 19.54
N ALA A 459 22.99 27.28 18.90
CA ALA A 459 23.68 26.09 19.45
C ALA A 459 25.19 26.04 19.17
N SER A 460 25.78 27.07 18.55
CA SER A 460 27.21 27.11 18.26
C SER A 460 28.04 27.64 19.43
N ILE A 461 28.20 26.84 20.49
CA ILE A 461 29.44 26.90 21.28
C ILE A 461 29.87 25.48 21.71
N HIS A 462 31.06 25.10 21.23
CA HIS A 462 31.91 23.96 21.63
C HIS A 462 31.82 22.67 20.81
N HIS A 463 32.33 22.70 19.58
CA HIS A 463 33.14 21.58 19.07
C HIS A 463 34.37 22.12 18.30
N GLU A 464 35.32 22.68 19.05
CA GLU A 464 36.74 22.69 18.69
C GLU A 464 37.53 22.15 19.89
N ALA A 465 37.99 20.90 19.79
CA ALA A 465 39.24 20.36 20.31
C ALA A 465 39.38 18.88 19.92
#